data_AF-A0A1G2U0W7-F1
#
_entry.id   AF-A0A1G2U0W7-F1
#
_cell.length_a   1.000
_cell.length_b   1.000
_cell.length_c   1.000
_cell.angle_alpha   90.00
_cell.angle_beta   90.00
_cell.angle_gamma   90.00
#
_symmetry.space_group_name_H-M   'P 1'
#
loop_
_entity.id
_entity.type
_entity.pdbx_description
1 polymer ?
#
loop_
_entity_poly.entity_id
_entity_poly.type
_entity_poly.pdbx_seq_one_letter_code
_entity_poly.pdbx_strand_id
1 'polypeptide(L)'
;MNQENNSRTPQDFASQNLSGRTHQTFNNQNLGGRTTPKDFFLHLGVIVALYAVVIALINLLFRVINVAFPQIDQYDFYSSSSISFPVATIIIFFPILIVLSLFVYRIYNREPAKKQIWVRRWLLVLTLFVAGVVLAGDLVTLVYYFLDGRELTTAFILKVLSVLVVAAAVFGYVLEDLRDRLNSSKRKTWAIVVGVLLIAAIIAGFSVIGSPKTQRLMRYDDQKIADLQSIQSQVVNYWQLKQTVPTSLEELKDPISSFGIPVDSQTGASYEYRRTGGLSFEICADFNLPSRDSGSKSAAMRYSEYGFESENWQHEAGRQCFTRTIDPERYPPIKTLSR
;
A
#
# COMPACT_ATOMS: atom_id res chain seq x y z
N MET A 1 14.52 102.51 -40.61
CA MET A 1 13.71 102.97 -41.76
C MET A 1 13.05 101.73 -42.34
N ASN A 2 11.93 101.23 -41.80
CA ASN A 2 10.61 101.87 -41.61
C ASN A 2 10.04 102.28 -42.98
N GLN A 3 8.82 101.94 -43.43
CA GLN A 3 7.62 101.27 -42.87
C GLN A 3 6.82 100.68 -44.11
N GLU A 4 5.72 99.89 -44.07
CA GLU A 4 4.79 99.49 -42.99
C GLU A 4 3.94 98.21 -43.31
N ASN A 5 3.18 97.76 -42.30
CA ASN A 5 1.83 97.14 -42.29
C ASN A 5 1.18 96.49 -43.53
N ASN A 6 0.62 95.27 -43.33
CA ASN A 6 -0.85 95.14 -43.25
C ASN A 6 -1.35 93.99 -42.33
N SER A 7 -1.86 94.38 -41.16
CA SER A 7 -3.04 93.89 -40.40
C SER A 7 -3.37 92.39 -40.18
N ARG A 8 -3.69 92.08 -38.91
CA ARG A 8 -4.52 90.95 -38.43
C ARG A 8 -6.02 91.30 -38.65
N THR A 9 -7.04 90.44 -38.56
CA THR A 9 -7.66 89.66 -37.43
C THR A 9 -9.08 89.21 -37.95
N PRO A 10 -10.00 88.59 -37.18
CA PRO A 10 -9.94 87.37 -36.37
C PRO A 10 -11.06 86.35 -36.75
N GLN A 11 -11.12 85.23 -36.01
CA GLN A 11 -12.27 84.33 -35.74
C GLN A 11 -13.62 84.57 -36.46
N ASP A 12 -14.18 83.53 -37.11
CA ASP A 12 -15.43 82.91 -36.63
C ASP A 12 -15.87 81.59 -37.35
N PHE A 13 -16.86 80.91 -36.77
CA PHE A 13 -17.67 79.78 -37.30
C PHE A 13 -17.06 78.37 -37.48
N ALA A 14 -17.06 77.64 -36.36
CA ALA A 14 -17.87 76.45 -36.11
C ALA A 14 -17.77 75.16 -36.98
N SER A 15 -17.91 74.04 -36.27
CA SER A 15 -18.21 72.68 -36.75
C SER A 15 -17.12 71.90 -37.51
N GLN A 16 -16.40 71.05 -36.77
CA GLN A 16 -16.10 69.68 -37.25
C GLN A 16 -15.81 68.70 -36.09
N ASN A 17 -16.74 67.76 -35.94
CA ASN A 17 -16.56 66.38 -35.45
C ASN A 17 -16.01 66.13 -34.03
N LEU A 18 -16.96 66.05 -33.10
CA LEU A 18 -16.99 64.95 -32.12
C LEU A 18 -16.86 63.58 -32.83
N SER A 19 -15.80 62.82 -32.55
CA SER A 19 -15.81 61.34 -32.41
C SER A 19 -14.38 60.84 -32.16
N GLY A 20 -14.20 59.74 -31.42
CA GLY A 20 -12.91 59.05 -31.35
C GLY A 20 -12.13 59.14 -30.04
N ARG A 21 -12.78 59.33 -28.88
CA ARG A 21 -12.17 58.89 -27.60
C ARG A 21 -12.24 57.35 -27.54
N THR A 22 -11.41 56.71 -28.35
CA THR A 22 -11.33 55.25 -28.43
C THR A 22 -10.78 54.73 -27.12
N HIS A 23 -11.67 54.21 -26.27
CA HIS A 23 -11.28 53.30 -25.21
C HIS A 23 -10.60 52.10 -25.87
N GLN A 24 -9.27 52.10 -25.92
CA GLN A 24 -8.51 50.87 -26.04
C GLN A 24 -8.76 50.11 -24.73
N THR A 25 -9.80 49.29 -24.77
CA THR A 25 -9.99 48.22 -23.82
C THR A 25 -8.67 47.47 -23.74
N PHE A 26 -8.08 47.42 -22.54
CA PHE A 26 -7.04 46.44 -22.23
C PHE A 26 -7.68 45.07 -22.42
N ASN A 27 -7.55 44.56 -23.64
CA ASN A 27 -8.10 43.29 -24.05
C ASN A 27 -7.26 42.25 -23.32
N ASN A 28 -7.66 41.93 -22.10
CA ASN A 28 -7.05 40.93 -21.24
C ASN A 28 -7.33 39.56 -21.87
N GLN A 29 -6.66 39.32 -23.00
CA GLN A 29 -6.71 38.06 -23.70
C GLN A 29 -6.03 37.05 -22.79
N ASN A 30 -6.89 36.31 -22.08
CA ASN A 30 -6.56 35.01 -21.55
C ASN A 30 -6.08 34.11 -22.70
N LEU A 31 -4.80 34.24 -23.03
CA LEU A 31 -4.01 33.31 -23.84
C LEU A 31 -3.72 32.00 -23.08
N GLY A 32 -4.55 31.70 -22.07
CA GLY A 32 -4.78 30.33 -21.62
C GLY A 32 -5.46 29.56 -22.74
N GLY A 33 -4.64 28.94 -23.61
CA GLY A 33 -5.11 28.09 -24.69
C GLY A 33 -6.16 27.11 -24.15
N ARG A 34 -7.36 27.12 -24.76
CA ARG A 34 -8.57 26.46 -24.23
C ARG A 34 -8.23 25.05 -23.75
N THR A 35 -8.33 24.83 -22.45
CA THR A 35 -8.05 23.52 -21.84
C THR A 35 -9.10 22.53 -22.31
N THR A 36 -8.75 21.66 -23.26
CA THR A 36 -9.62 20.57 -23.68
C THR A 36 -9.83 19.64 -22.48
N PRO A 37 -11.03 19.06 -22.24
CA PRO A 37 -11.22 18.04 -21.22
C PRO A 37 -10.19 16.90 -21.31
N LYS A 38 -9.82 16.52 -22.54
CA LYS A 38 -8.73 15.58 -22.84
C LYS A 38 -7.39 15.98 -22.21
N ASP A 39 -7.01 17.24 -22.29
CA ASP A 39 -5.74 17.74 -21.75
C ASP A 39 -5.76 17.72 -20.21
N PHE A 40 -6.91 18.05 -19.60
CA PHE A 40 -7.12 17.93 -18.16
C PHE A 40 -7.01 16.48 -17.67
N PHE A 41 -7.76 15.54 -18.28
CA PHE A 41 -7.73 14.13 -17.90
C PHE A 41 -6.37 13.48 -18.15
N LEU A 42 -5.64 13.89 -19.20
CA LEU A 42 -4.28 13.42 -19.46
C LEU A 42 -3.32 13.85 -18.34
N HIS A 43 -3.38 15.10 -17.89
CA HIS A 43 -2.56 15.57 -16.77
C HIS A 43 -2.94 14.96 -15.43
N LEU A 44 -4.24 14.80 -15.17
CA LEU A 44 -4.74 14.11 -13.99
C LEU A 44 -4.23 12.65 -13.97
N GLY A 45 -4.31 11.94 -15.09
CA GLY A 45 -3.84 10.55 -15.21
C GLY A 45 -2.35 10.38 -14.94
N VAL A 46 -1.50 11.31 -15.42
CA VAL A 46 -0.05 11.31 -15.10
C VAL A 46 0.19 11.41 -13.59
N ILE A 47 -0.56 12.25 -12.89
CA ILE A 47 -0.35 12.49 -11.45
C ILE A 47 -0.95 11.37 -10.59
N VAL A 48 -2.12 10.84 -10.96
CA VAL A 48 -2.67 9.64 -10.32
C VAL A 48 -1.69 8.47 -10.47
N ALA A 49 -1.09 8.28 -11.66
CA ALA A 49 -0.07 7.26 -11.86
C ALA A 49 1.22 7.52 -11.07
N LEU A 50 1.69 8.78 -10.98
CA LEU A 50 2.83 9.17 -10.16
C LEU A 50 2.58 8.84 -8.68
N TYR A 51 1.44 9.24 -8.13
CA TYR A 51 1.07 8.97 -6.74
C TYR A 51 0.91 7.48 -6.48
N ALA A 52 0.29 6.71 -7.39
CA ALA A 52 0.17 5.27 -7.25
C ALA A 52 1.55 4.59 -7.14
N VAL A 53 2.51 4.97 -7.99
CA VAL A 53 3.89 4.46 -7.94
C VAL A 53 4.62 4.90 -6.67
N VAL A 54 4.50 6.17 -6.25
CA VAL A 54 5.15 6.72 -5.05
C VAL A 54 4.62 6.05 -3.77
N ILE A 55 3.29 5.97 -3.61
CA ILE A 55 2.65 5.34 -2.45
C ILE A 55 3.00 3.85 -2.40
N ALA A 56 3.01 3.15 -3.54
CA ALA A 56 3.41 1.76 -3.60
C ALA A 56 4.89 1.57 -3.24
N LEU A 57 5.81 2.43 -3.72
CA LEU A 57 7.22 2.37 -3.38
C LEU A 57 7.47 2.60 -1.89
N ILE A 58 6.85 3.62 -1.28
CA ILE A 58 6.97 3.90 0.16
C ILE A 58 6.46 2.70 0.97
N ASN A 59 5.29 2.15 0.63
CA ASN A 59 4.76 0.94 1.28
C ASN A 59 5.68 -0.27 1.12
N LEU A 60 6.33 -0.44 -0.03
CA LEU A 60 7.28 -1.54 -0.26
C LEU A 60 8.55 -1.37 0.61
N LEU A 61 9.11 -0.17 0.68
CA LEU A 61 10.27 0.15 1.52
C LEU A 61 9.95 -0.06 3.00
N PHE A 62 8.80 0.42 3.49
CA PHE A 62 8.39 0.27 4.89
C PHE A 62 8.27 -1.19 5.31
N ARG A 63 7.84 -2.08 4.40
CA ARG A 63 7.76 -3.54 4.65
C ARG A 63 9.14 -4.19 4.76
N VAL A 64 10.05 -3.84 3.84
CA VAL A 64 11.45 -4.30 3.91
C VAL A 64 12.08 -3.86 5.23
N ILE A 65 11.86 -2.60 5.63
CA ILE A 65 12.36 -2.05 6.89
C ILE A 65 11.75 -2.76 8.10
N ASN A 66 10.44 -3.00 8.14
CA ASN A 66 9.78 -3.72 9.26
C ASN A 66 10.30 -5.14 9.45
N VAL A 67 10.61 -5.86 8.35
CA VAL A 67 11.12 -7.24 8.45
C VAL A 67 12.62 -7.28 8.76
N ALA A 68 13.39 -6.30 8.28
CA ALA A 68 14.82 -6.16 8.63
C ALA A 68 15.03 -5.66 10.07
N PHE A 69 14.09 -4.88 10.61
CA PHE A 69 14.14 -4.28 11.94
C PHE A 69 12.78 -4.41 12.64
N PRO A 70 12.45 -5.61 13.17
CA PRO A 70 11.21 -5.83 13.91
C PRO A 70 11.12 -4.91 15.13
N GLN A 71 9.94 -4.33 15.38
CA GLN A 71 9.67 -3.50 16.56
C GLN A 71 8.95 -4.35 17.62
N ILE A 72 9.35 -4.22 18.88
CA ILE A 72 8.84 -5.06 19.98
C ILE A 72 7.43 -4.61 20.41
N ASP A 73 7.11 -3.32 20.29
CA ASP A 73 5.93 -2.71 20.91
C ASP A 73 4.73 -2.45 19.98
N GLN A 74 4.85 -2.77 18.68
CA GLN A 74 3.73 -2.57 17.74
C GLN A 74 2.83 -3.80 17.68
N TYR A 75 1.71 -3.74 18.40
CA TYR A 75 0.50 -4.48 18.05
C TYR A 75 0.08 -4.05 16.64
N ASP A 76 0.46 -4.82 15.62
CA ASP A 76 0.14 -4.58 14.20
C ASP A 76 -1.36 -4.80 13.93
N PHE A 77 -2.19 -3.88 14.43
CA PHE A 77 -3.63 -3.84 14.17
C PHE A 77 -3.94 -3.56 12.69
N TYR A 78 -3.01 -2.91 11.98
CA TYR A 78 -3.08 -2.67 10.55
C TYR A 78 -2.40 -3.78 9.74
N SER A 79 -3.07 -4.94 9.69
CA SER A 79 -3.04 -5.93 8.60
C SER A 79 -1.67 -6.39 8.09
N SER A 80 -1.49 -7.72 8.07
CA SER A 80 -0.55 -8.49 7.23
C SER A 80 -0.82 -8.37 5.72
N SER A 81 -1.03 -7.13 5.28
CA SER A 81 -1.33 -6.71 3.91
C SER A 81 -0.23 -7.19 2.97
N SER A 82 -0.62 -7.73 1.81
CA SER A 82 0.33 -8.41 0.93
C SER A 82 1.27 -7.43 0.21
N ILE A 83 2.57 -7.76 0.15
CA ILE A 83 3.57 -7.10 -0.72
C ILE A 83 3.19 -7.18 -2.19
N SER A 84 2.42 -8.20 -2.58
CA SER A 84 1.92 -8.34 -3.94
C SER A 84 1.13 -7.12 -4.40
N PHE A 85 0.45 -6.40 -3.50
CA PHE A 85 -0.30 -5.20 -3.89
C PHE A 85 0.63 -4.04 -4.28
N PRO A 86 1.55 -3.53 -3.43
CA PRO A 86 2.55 -2.54 -3.85
C PRO A 86 3.34 -2.93 -5.11
N VAL A 87 3.79 -4.18 -5.21
CA VAL A 87 4.57 -4.65 -6.37
C VAL A 87 3.72 -4.64 -7.64
N ALA A 88 2.47 -5.13 -7.59
CA ALA A 88 1.56 -5.08 -8.73
C ALA A 88 1.21 -3.64 -9.14
N THR A 89 1.00 -2.74 -8.18
CA THR A 89 0.78 -1.31 -8.45
C THR A 89 1.98 -0.71 -9.20
N ILE A 90 3.22 -0.98 -8.78
CA ILE A 90 4.42 -0.49 -9.48
C ILE A 90 4.49 -1.07 -10.89
N ILE A 91 4.33 -2.39 -11.04
CA ILE A 91 4.43 -3.08 -12.34
C ILE A 91 3.43 -2.54 -13.38
N ILE A 92 2.22 -2.16 -12.95
CA ILE A 92 1.17 -1.64 -13.85
C ILE A 92 1.26 -0.11 -14.03
N PHE A 93 1.37 0.66 -12.95
CA PHE A 93 1.30 2.12 -13.03
C PHE A 93 2.60 2.77 -13.51
N PHE A 94 3.77 2.14 -13.36
CA PHE A 94 5.02 2.72 -13.86
C PHE A 94 5.11 2.74 -15.41
N PRO A 95 4.79 1.66 -16.15
CA PRO A 95 4.65 1.72 -17.61
C PRO A 95 3.58 2.72 -18.06
N ILE A 96 2.43 2.79 -17.36
CA ILE A 96 1.37 3.79 -17.65
C ILE A 96 1.90 5.21 -17.48
N LEU A 97 2.61 5.51 -16.39
CA LEU A 97 3.23 6.81 -16.13
C LEU A 97 4.19 7.21 -17.27
N ILE A 98 5.02 6.29 -17.75
CA ILE A 98 5.92 6.52 -18.89
C ILE A 98 5.11 6.81 -20.17
N VAL A 99 4.13 5.97 -20.51
CA VAL A 99 3.34 6.11 -21.74
C VAL A 99 2.55 7.43 -21.75
N LEU A 100 1.90 7.80 -20.64
CA LEU A 100 1.19 9.07 -20.52
C LEU A 100 2.16 10.27 -20.59
N SER A 101 3.32 10.19 -19.94
CA SER A 101 4.34 11.24 -20.00
C SER A 101 4.92 11.43 -21.41
N LEU A 102 5.11 10.34 -22.16
CA LEU A 102 5.52 10.38 -23.56
C LEU A 102 4.44 10.99 -24.46
N PHE A 103 3.15 10.71 -24.18
CA PHE A 103 2.03 11.27 -24.93
C PHE A 103 1.90 12.79 -24.69
N VAL A 104 1.99 13.23 -23.43
CA VAL A 104 2.09 14.65 -23.04
C VAL A 104 3.24 15.35 -23.77
N TYR A 105 4.45 14.76 -23.74
CA TYR A 105 5.63 15.33 -24.40
C TYR A 105 5.44 15.48 -25.92
N ARG A 106 4.83 14.48 -26.58
CA ARG A 106 4.52 14.56 -28.03
C ARG A 106 3.54 15.68 -28.37
N ILE A 107 2.56 15.97 -27.51
CA ILE A 107 1.63 17.10 -27.69
C ILE A 107 2.37 18.43 -27.52
N TYR A 108 3.17 18.57 -26.46
CA TYR A 108 3.93 19.80 -26.20
C TYR A 108 4.96 20.16 -27.28
N ASN A 109 5.59 19.16 -27.92
CA ASN A 109 6.49 19.41 -29.05
C ASN A 109 5.77 19.88 -30.33
N ARG A 110 4.45 19.65 -30.45
CA ARG A 110 3.63 20.12 -31.58
C ARG A 110 2.98 21.48 -31.31
N GLU A 111 2.60 21.73 -30.06
CA GLU A 111 1.90 22.95 -29.64
C GLU A 111 2.56 23.54 -28.37
N PRO A 112 3.63 24.35 -28.49
CA PRO A 112 4.36 24.88 -27.33
C PRO A 112 3.50 25.79 -26.44
N ALA A 113 2.45 26.42 -26.99
CA ALA A 113 1.48 27.21 -26.23
C ALA A 113 0.76 26.41 -25.13
N LYS A 114 0.63 25.07 -25.28
CA LYS A 114 0.01 24.20 -24.27
C LYS A 114 0.92 23.89 -23.06
N LYS A 115 2.22 24.26 -23.07
CA LYS A 115 3.08 24.14 -21.88
C LYS A 115 2.64 25.03 -20.72
N GLN A 116 2.03 26.17 -21.00
CA GLN A 116 1.64 27.18 -19.99
C GLN A 116 0.25 26.94 -19.39
N ILE A 117 -0.38 25.79 -19.64
CA ILE A 117 -1.69 25.47 -19.07
C ILE A 117 -1.64 25.53 -17.52
N TRP A 118 -2.48 26.41 -16.96
CA TRP A 118 -2.64 26.69 -15.52
C TRP A 118 -2.80 25.42 -14.68
N VAL A 119 -3.53 24.42 -15.19
CA VAL A 119 -3.77 23.12 -14.56
C VAL A 119 -2.47 22.41 -14.16
N ARG A 120 -1.45 22.41 -15.02
CA ARG A 120 -0.14 21.79 -14.70
C ARG A 120 0.51 22.48 -13.50
N ARG A 121 0.49 23.81 -13.46
CA ARG A 121 1.13 24.58 -12.37
C ARG A 121 0.43 24.35 -11.04
N TRP A 122 -0.90 24.34 -11.03
CA TRP A 122 -1.69 24.05 -9.83
C TRP A 122 -1.49 22.63 -9.31
N LEU A 123 -1.50 21.64 -10.20
CA LEU A 123 -1.31 20.25 -9.82
C LEU A 123 0.10 19.97 -9.26
N LEU A 124 1.14 20.62 -9.79
CA LEU A 124 2.50 20.52 -9.22
C LEU A 124 2.60 21.19 -7.84
N VAL A 125 1.91 22.33 -7.63
CA VAL A 125 1.81 22.96 -6.29
C VAL A 125 1.05 22.06 -5.32
N LEU A 126 -0.01 21.38 -5.77
CA LEU A 126 -0.73 20.38 -4.96
C LEU A 126 0.19 19.22 -4.56
N THR A 127 1.05 18.72 -5.47
CA THR A 127 2.02 17.65 -5.13
C THR A 127 3.03 18.10 -4.08
N LEU A 128 3.46 19.36 -4.13
CA LEU A 128 4.38 19.94 -3.15
C LEU A 128 3.70 20.12 -1.78
N PHE A 129 2.44 20.55 -1.77
CA PHE A 129 1.64 20.70 -0.56
C PHE A 129 1.42 19.35 0.14
N VAL A 130 0.99 18.32 -0.60
CA VAL A 130 0.78 16.96 -0.05
C VAL A 130 2.09 16.38 0.52
N ALA A 131 3.21 16.53 -0.21
CA ALA A 131 4.51 16.10 0.31
C ALA A 131 4.91 16.82 1.60
N GLY A 132 4.65 18.13 1.71
CA GLY A 132 4.88 18.90 2.94
C GLY A 132 4.03 18.44 4.12
N VAL A 133 2.75 18.11 3.89
CA VAL A 133 1.85 17.58 4.94
C VAL A 133 2.32 16.19 5.42
N VAL A 134 2.76 15.32 4.51
CA VAL A 134 3.32 14.00 4.88
C VAL A 134 4.59 14.16 5.74
N LEU A 135 5.54 15.00 5.31
CA LEU A 135 6.76 15.28 6.09
C LEU A 135 6.47 15.89 7.46
N ALA A 136 5.44 16.74 7.58
CA ALA A 136 5.01 17.27 8.86
C ALA A 136 4.42 16.17 9.77
N GLY A 137 3.62 15.25 9.23
CA GLY A 137 3.10 14.09 9.97
C GLY A 137 4.21 13.15 10.45
N ASP A 138 5.20 12.88 9.61
CA ASP A 138 6.38 12.09 9.97
C ASP A 138 7.18 12.75 11.11
N LEU A 139 7.39 14.08 11.05
CA LEU A 139 8.07 14.83 12.09
C LEU A 139 7.28 14.89 13.40
N VAL A 140 5.95 15.05 13.34
CA VAL A 140 5.06 14.96 14.52
C VAL A 140 5.17 13.59 15.16
N THR A 141 5.21 12.52 14.37
CA THR A 141 5.37 11.14 14.87
C THR A 141 6.75 10.93 15.52
N LEU A 142 7.81 11.49 14.94
CA LEU A 142 9.17 11.47 15.50
C LEU A 142 9.20 12.14 16.88
N VAL A 143 8.68 13.37 16.96
CA VAL A 143 8.63 14.15 18.20
C VAL A 143 7.74 13.45 19.22
N TYR A 144 6.59 12.90 18.81
CA TYR A 144 5.70 12.15 19.69
C TYR A 144 6.42 10.95 20.33
N TYR A 145 7.08 10.08 19.56
CA TYR A 145 7.81 8.94 20.12
C TYR A 145 9.00 9.34 20.99
N PHE A 146 9.70 10.43 20.64
CA PHE A 146 10.77 10.98 21.47
C PHE A 146 10.26 11.51 22.82
N LEU A 147 9.12 12.22 22.83
CA LEU A 147 8.48 12.74 24.04
C LEU A 147 7.83 11.64 24.90
N ASP A 148 7.32 10.59 24.27
CA ASP A 148 6.74 9.40 24.93
C ASP A 148 7.82 8.44 25.47
N GLY A 149 9.10 8.84 25.41
CA GLY A 149 10.24 8.11 25.99
C GLY A 149 10.59 6.80 25.29
N ARG A 150 10.07 6.56 24.08
CA ARG A 150 10.33 5.32 23.33
C ARG A 150 11.71 5.36 22.71
N GLU A 151 12.37 4.21 22.64
CA GLU A 151 13.58 4.07 21.85
C GLU A 151 13.25 4.38 20.38
N LEU A 152 13.98 5.34 19.78
CA LEU A 152 13.86 5.68 18.37
C LEU A 152 14.37 4.50 17.52
N THR A 153 13.47 3.56 17.22
CA THR A 153 13.81 2.34 16.47
C THR A 153 14.51 2.69 15.15
N THR A 154 15.56 1.95 14.81
CA THR A 154 16.25 2.07 13.51
C THR A 154 15.27 1.99 12.34
N ALA A 155 14.23 1.16 12.49
CA ALA A 155 13.09 1.06 11.58
C ALA A 155 12.38 2.41 11.35
N PHE A 156 12.09 3.16 12.40
CA PHE A 156 11.44 4.46 12.29
C PHE A 156 12.31 5.48 11.52
N ILE A 157 13.59 5.57 11.86
CA ILE A 157 14.54 6.48 11.19
C ILE A 157 14.65 6.16 9.69
N LEU A 158 14.74 4.88 9.34
CA LEU A 158 14.79 4.43 7.94
C LEU A 158 13.49 4.69 7.16
N LYS A 159 12.32 4.64 7.82
CA LYS A 159 11.03 5.01 7.21
C LYS A 159 11.01 6.49 6.84
N VAL A 160 11.34 7.38 7.78
CA VAL A 160 11.39 8.84 7.56
C VAL A 160 12.41 9.18 6.47
N LEU A 161 13.60 8.57 6.50
CA LEU A 161 14.62 8.76 5.46
C LEU A 161 14.13 8.28 4.08
N SER A 162 13.39 7.18 4.02
CA SER A 162 12.80 6.67 2.77
C SER A 162 11.79 7.66 2.18
N VAL A 163 10.90 8.23 3.00
CA VAL A 163 9.94 9.26 2.55
C VAL A 163 10.68 10.50 2.06
N LEU A 164 11.69 10.97 2.80
CA LEU A 164 12.49 12.14 2.43
C LEU A 164 13.21 11.93 1.08
N VAL A 165 13.84 10.77 0.86
CA VAL A 165 14.53 10.46 -0.40
C VAL A 165 13.55 10.40 -1.58
N VAL A 166 12.39 9.75 -1.40
CA VAL A 166 11.36 9.66 -2.46
C VAL A 166 10.76 11.04 -2.75
N ALA A 167 10.44 11.84 -1.72
CA ALA A 167 9.95 13.20 -1.87
C ALA A 167 10.97 14.11 -2.56
N ALA A 168 12.26 14.03 -2.19
CA ALA A 168 13.34 14.78 -2.82
C ALA A 168 13.54 14.41 -4.30
N ALA A 169 13.41 13.12 -4.65
CA ALA A 169 13.50 12.67 -6.04
C ALA A 169 12.32 13.19 -6.90
N VAL A 170 11.08 13.11 -6.39
CA VAL A 170 9.90 13.67 -7.05
C VAL A 170 10.01 15.19 -7.18
N PHE A 171 10.40 15.88 -6.10
CA PHE A 171 10.62 17.32 -6.10
C PHE A 171 11.71 17.75 -7.10
N GLY A 172 12.82 17.02 -7.16
CA GLY A 172 13.91 17.27 -8.10
C GLY A 172 13.44 17.19 -9.56
N TYR A 173 12.72 16.13 -9.91
CA TYR A 173 12.11 15.98 -11.23
C TYR A 173 11.12 17.12 -11.56
N VAL A 174 10.22 17.45 -10.62
CA VAL A 174 9.25 18.56 -10.77
C VAL A 174 9.96 19.90 -10.92
N LEU A 175 11.03 20.16 -10.17
CA LEU A 175 11.80 21.40 -10.24
C LEU A 175 12.55 21.54 -11.56
N GLU A 176 13.10 20.46 -12.11
CA GLU A 176 13.69 20.48 -13.47
C GLU A 176 12.63 20.69 -14.55
N ASP A 177 11.41 20.13 -14.39
CA ASP A 177 10.27 20.31 -15.30
C ASP A 177 9.71 21.75 -15.21
N LEU A 178 9.71 22.36 -14.03
CA LEU A 178 9.32 23.77 -13.82
C LEU A 178 10.37 24.77 -14.34
N ARG A 179 11.66 24.43 -14.27
CA ARG A 179 12.77 25.23 -14.81
C ARG A 179 12.96 25.03 -16.32
N ASP A 180 12.10 24.27 -16.98
CA ASP A 180 12.17 23.87 -18.40
C ASP A 180 13.52 23.22 -18.80
N ARG A 181 14.25 22.65 -17.83
CA ARG A 181 15.58 22.03 -18.04
C ARG A 181 15.52 20.58 -18.53
N LEU A 182 14.33 20.01 -18.67
CA LEU A 182 14.09 18.60 -19.06
C LEU A 182 13.99 18.41 -20.58
N ASN A 183 15.16 18.33 -21.23
CA ASN A 183 15.31 17.88 -22.61
C ASN A 183 14.95 16.39 -22.77
N SER A 184 14.66 15.95 -24.01
CA SER A 184 14.30 14.56 -24.35
C SER A 184 15.25 13.53 -23.74
N SER A 185 16.56 13.74 -23.83
CA SER A 185 17.59 12.85 -23.27
C SER A 185 17.50 12.75 -21.75
N LYS A 186 17.35 13.88 -21.03
CA LYS A 186 17.24 13.87 -19.56
C LYS A 186 15.97 13.16 -19.08
N ARG A 187 14.84 13.32 -19.78
CA ARG A 187 13.61 12.58 -19.45
C ARG A 187 13.80 11.07 -19.58
N LYS A 188 14.55 10.62 -20.60
CA LYS A 188 14.95 9.20 -20.72
C LYS A 188 15.86 8.77 -19.57
N THR A 189 16.88 9.56 -19.22
CA THR A 189 17.78 9.26 -18.09
C THR A 189 17.00 9.12 -16.78
N TRP A 190 16.11 10.06 -16.45
CA TRP A 190 15.24 9.98 -15.28
C TRP A 190 14.36 8.72 -15.29
N ALA A 191 13.73 8.39 -16.42
CA ALA A 191 12.92 7.17 -16.54
C ALA A 191 13.73 5.88 -16.34
N ILE A 192 14.96 5.82 -16.85
CA ILE A 192 15.85 4.68 -16.66
C ILE A 192 16.30 4.57 -15.19
N VAL A 193 16.74 5.67 -14.57
CA VAL A 193 17.18 5.69 -13.17
C VAL A 193 16.05 5.28 -12.23
N VAL A 194 14.85 5.85 -12.39
CA VAL A 194 13.68 5.47 -11.59
C VAL A 194 13.28 4.02 -11.86
N GLY A 195 13.32 3.56 -13.11
CA GLY A 195 13.03 2.15 -13.45
C GLY A 195 13.98 1.17 -12.77
N VAL A 196 15.29 1.45 -12.78
CA VAL A 196 16.31 0.65 -12.08
C VAL A 196 16.08 0.66 -10.57
N LEU A 197 15.79 1.82 -9.97
CA LEU A 197 15.49 1.92 -8.54
C LEU A 197 14.22 1.14 -8.13
N LEU A 198 13.16 1.19 -8.94
CA LEU A 198 11.94 0.41 -8.71
C LEU A 198 12.20 -1.09 -8.82
N ILE A 199 12.97 -1.53 -9.82
CA ILE A 199 13.37 -2.95 -9.97
C ILE A 199 14.21 -3.40 -8.76
N ALA A 200 15.19 -2.58 -8.32
CA ALA A 200 16.00 -2.88 -7.16
C ALA A 200 15.16 -2.99 -5.87
N ALA A 201 14.20 -2.09 -5.66
CA ALA A 201 13.27 -2.13 -4.52
C ALA A 201 12.37 -3.38 -4.55
N ILE A 202 11.90 -3.80 -5.73
CA ILE A 202 11.10 -5.03 -5.90
C ILE A 202 11.95 -6.28 -5.59
N ILE A 203 13.19 -6.33 -6.09
CA ILE A 203 14.12 -7.45 -5.82
C ILE A 203 14.44 -7.54 -4.32
N ALA A 204 14.77 -6.41 -3.68
CA ALA A 204 15.00 -6.35 -2.24
C ALA A 204 13.76 -6.80 -1.44
N GLY A 205 12.56 -6.36 -1.85
CA GLY A 205 11.28 -6.79 -1.27
C GLY A 205 11.09 -8.31 -1.29
N PHE A 206 11.29 -8.94 -2.45
CA PHE A 206 11.17 -10.40 -2.56
C PHE A 206 12.31 -11.15 -1.86
N SER A 207 13.50 -10.58 -1.77
CA SER A 207 14.63 -11.18 -1.06
C SER A 207 14.42 -11.25 0.45
N VAL A 208 13.70 -10.29 1.05
CA VAL A 208 13.54 -10.20 2.52
C VAL A 208 12.26 -10.90 3.02
N ILE A 209 11.16 -10.84 2.27
CA ILE A 209 9.89 -11.46 2.70
C ILE A 209 9.58 -12.79 2.00
N GLY A 210 10.29 -13.10 0.91
CA GLY A 210 10.16 -14.35 0.16
C GLY A 210 9.34 -14.20 -1.13
N SER A 211 9.55 -15.16 -2.03
CA SER A 211 8.95 -15.17 -3.38
C SER A 211 7.43 -15.39 -3.37
N PRO A 212 6.70 -15.09 -4.47
CA PRO A 212 5.29 -15.46 -4.60
C PRO A 212 5.01 -16.96 -4.44
N LYS A 213 5.98 -17.83 -4.77
CA LYS A 213 5.91 -19.28 -4.50
C LYS A 213 5.96 -19.53 -3.00
N THR A 214 6.93 -18.96 -2.29
CA THR A 214 7.06 -19.05 -0.82
C THR A 214 5.79 -18.57 -0.12
N GLN A 215 5.23 -17.43 -0.53
CA GLN A 215 3.98 -16.86 0.00
C GLN A 215 2.73 -17.70 -0.34
N ARG A 216 2.77 -18.57 -1.34
CA ARG A 216 1.71 -19.56 -1.60
C ARG A 216 1.86 -20.78 -0.68
N LEU A 217 3.09 -21.25 -0.47
CA LEU A 217 3.37 -22.35 0.46
C LEU A 217 2.99 -21.99 1.91
N MET A 218 3.38 -20.80 2.39
CA MET A 218 2.97 -20.29 3.70
C MET A 218 1.44 -20.31 3.88
N ARG A 219 0.66 -19.88 2.87
CA ARG A 219 -0.81 -19.91 2.96
C ARG A 219 -1.42 -21.31 2.95
N TYR A 220 -0.73 -22.29 2.37
CA TYR A 220 -1.14 -23.69 2.53
C TYR A 220 -0.85 -24.17 3.96
N ASP A 221 0.31 -23.81 4.53
CA ASP A 221 0.66 -24.15 5.91
C ASP A 221 -0.29 -23.46 6.92
N ASP A 222 -0.62 -22.19 6.72
CA ASP A 222 -1.64 -21.45 7.50
C ASP A 222 -3.02 -22.14 7.45
N GLN A 223 -3.43 -22.62 6.27
CA GLN A 223 -4.69 -23.38 6.11
C GLN A 223 -4.61 -24.74 6.83
N LYS A 224 -3.48 -25.44 6.76
CA LYS A 224 -3.28 -26.70 7.50
C LYS A 224 -3.40 -26.48 9.01
N ILE A 225 -2.83 -25.39 9.55
CA ILE A 225 -3.01 -25.02 10.96
C ILE A 225 -4.50 -24.77 11.28
N ALA A 226 -5.21 -24.01 10.45
CA ALA A 226 -6.64 -23.75 10.65
C ALA A 226 -7.50 -25.03 10.60
N ASP A 227 -7.20 -25.94 9.68
CA ASP A 227 -7.87 -27.24 9.56
C ASP A 227 -7.60 -28.14 10.79
N LEU A 228 -6.35 -28.19 11.26
CA LEU A 228 -5.97 -28.93 12.47
C LEU A 228 -6.63 -28.36 13.72
N GLN A 229 -6.70 -27.03 13.87
CA GLN A 229 -7.44 -26.35 14.94
C GLN A 229 -8.94 -26.67 14.88
N SER A 230 -9.52 -26.69 13.67
CA SER A 230 -10.91 -27.08 13.46
C SER A 230 -11.17 -28.53 13.90
N ILE A 231 -10.36 -29.49 13.45
CA ILE A 231 -10.41 -30.89 13.90
C ILE A 231 -10.30 -30.98 15.43
N GLN A 232 -9.33 -30.29 16.02
CA GLN A 232 -9.09 -30.29 17.46
C GLN A 232 -10.32 -29.78 18.23
N SER A 233 -10.98 -28.73 17.75
CA SER A 233 -12.20 -28.20 18.37
C SER A 233 -13.34 -29.23 18.37
N GLN A 234 -13.48 -30.02 17.30
CA GLN A 234 -14.47 -31.09 17.23
C GLN A 234 -14.12 -32.29 18.11
N VAL A 235 -12.83 -32.63 18.26
CA VAL A 235 -12.38 -33.67 19.21
C VAL A 235 -12.71 -33.27 20.66
N VAL A 236 -12.50 -32.00 21.02
CA VAL A 236 -12.90 -31.47 22.35
C VAL A 236 -14.41 -31.53 22.54
N ASN A 237 -15.20 -31.06 21.56
CA ASN A 237 -16.67 -31.13 21.60
C ASN A 237 -17.18 -32.58 21.74
N TYR A 238 -16.65 -33.50 20.93
CA TYR A 238 -16.95 -34.93 20.99
C TYR A 238 -16.69 -35.51 22.38
N TRP A 239 -15.55 -35.17 22.98
CA TRP A 239 -15.22 -35.57 24.34
C TRP A 239 -16.17 -34.92 25.38
N GLN A 240 -16.55 -33.65 25.23
CA GLN A 240 -17.48 -32.99 26.16
C GLN A 240 -18.87 -33.62 26.15
N LEU A 241 -19.31 -34.16 25.01
CA LEU A 241 -20.60 -34.83 24.84
C LEU A 241 -20.59 -36.32 25.19
N LYS A 242 -19.51 -37.06 24.85
CA LYS A 242 -19.43 -38.52 24.97
C LYS A 242 -18.42 -39.03 26.00
N GLN A 243 -17.73 -38.13 26.69
CA GLN A 243 -16.71 -38.39 27.72
C GLN A 243 -15.58 -39.35 27.28
N THR A 244 -15.35 -39.43 25.97
CA THR A 244 -14.38 -40.32 25.33
C THR A 244 -13.73 -39.61 24.15
N VAL A 245 -12.43 -39.84 23.95
CA VAL A 245 -11.70 -39.36 22.76
C VAL A 245 -12.02 -40.29 21.58
N PRO A 246 -12.40 -39.77 20.40
CA PRO A 246 -12.78 -40.61 19.25
C PRO A 246 -11.60 -41.47 18.79
N THR A 247 -11.88 -42.66 18.25
CA THR A 247 -10.84 -43.57 17.73
C THR A 247 -10.38 -43.19 16.32
N SER A 248 -11.22 -42.52 15.55
CA SER A 248 -10.92 -42.01 14.21
C SER A 248 -11.65 -40.69 13.92
N LEU A 249 -11.18 -39.91 12.93
CA LEU A 249 -11.86 -38.67 12.50
C LEU A 249 -13.26 -38.93 11.93
N GLU A 250 -13.54 -40.14 11.44
CA GLU A 250 -14.85 -40.53 10.91
C GLU A 250 -15.96 -40.43 11.97
N GLU A 251 -15.64 -40.61 13.26
CA GLU A 251 -16.58 -40.40 14.36
C GLU A 251 -16.99 -38.93 14.58
N LEU A 252 -16.21 -37.98 14.05
CA LEU A 252 -16.52 -36.55 14.11
C LEU A 252 -17.55 -36.11 13.04
N LYS A 253 -17.86 -36.97 12.06
CA LYS A 253 -18.87 -36.67 11.04
C LYS A 253 -20.26 -36.66 11.68
N ASP A 254 -20.94 -35.52 11.57
CA ASP A 254 -22.32 -35.38 12.00
C ASP A 254 -23.17 -34.76 10.86
N PRO A 255 -24.19 -35.48 10.36
CA PRO A 255 -25.10 -34.97 9.34
C PRO A 255 -25.90 -33.71 9.76
N ILE A 256 -26.03 -33.43 11.06
CA ILE A 256 -26.83 -32.30 11.57
C ILE A 256 -26.00 -31.01 11.60
N SER A 257 -24.84 -31.02 12.24
CA SER A 257 -23.90 -29.88 12.22
C SER A 257 -23.24 -29.65 10.86
N SER A 258 -23.37 -30.59 9.91
CA SER A 258 -22.74 -30.54 8.59
C SER A 258 -21.21 -30.45 8.65
N PHE A 259 -20.58 -30.93 9.74
CA PHE A 259 -19.13 -30.95 9.85
C PHE A 259 -18.52 -32.00 8.91
N GLY A 260 -17.93 -31.51 7.81
CA GLY A 260 -17.03 -32.29 6.97
C GLY A 260 -15.61 -32.26 7.54
N ILE A 261 -14.95 -33.42 7.63
CA ILE A 261 -13.53 -33.49 7.97
C ILE A 261 -12.74 -32.72 6.90
N PRO A 262 -11.94 -31.71 7.26
CA PRO A 262 -11.13 -31.00 6.29
C PRO A 262 -10.03 -31.92 5.74
N VAL A 263 -9.58 -31.63 4.52
CA VAL A 263 -8.47 -32.30 3.84
C VAL A 263 -7.47 -31.24 3.39
N ASP A 264 -6.19 -31.63 3.26
CA ASP A 264 -5.14 -30.71 2.82
C ASP A 264 -5.45 -30.14 1.44
N SER A 265 -5.82 -28.86 1.39
CA SER A 265 -6.16 -28.14 0.14
C SER A 265 -5.04 -28.08 -0.90
N GLN A 266 -3.80 -28.44 -0.54
CA GLN A 266 -2.65 -28.53 -1.44
C GLN A 266 -2.56 -29.89 -2.13
N THR A 267 -2.84 -30.99 -1.42
CA THR A 267 -2.56 -32.37 -1.85
C THR A 267 -3.81 -33.22 -2.06
N GLY A 268 -4.94 -32.82 -1.47
CA GLY A 268 -6.17 -33.61 -1.38
C GLY A 268 -6.13 -34.74 -0.34
N ALA A 269 -5.05 -34.87 0.42
CA ALA A 269 -4.89 -35.91 1.44
C ALA A 269 -5.66 -35.59 2.72
N SER A 270 -6.23 -36.61 3.36
CA SER A 270 -6.78 -36.49 4.71
C SER A 270 -5.68 -36.29 5.75
N TYR A 271 -5.93 -35.46 6.76
CA TYR A 271 -5.03 -35.30 7.90
C TYR A 271 -4.90 -36.61 8.69
N GLU A 272 -3.71 -36.86 9.23
CA GLU A 272 -3.48 -38.02 10.10
C GLU A 272 -4.00 -37.74 11.51
N TYR A 273 -4.68 -38.72 12.09
CA TYR A 273 -5.17 -38.68 13.46
C TYR A 273 -4.88 -40.02 14.16
N ARG A 274 -4.47 -39.95 15.41
CA ARG A 274 -4.27 -41.12 16.26
C ARG A 274 -4.70 -40.83 17.69
N ARG A 275 -5.60 -41.63 18.24
CA ARG A 275 -5.83 -41.65 19.69
C ARG A 275 -4.61 -42.25 20.39
N THR A 276 -3.99 -41.50 21.31
CA THR A 276 -2.77 -41.93 22.03
C THR A 276 -3.05 -42.36 23.47
N GLY A 277 -4.23 -42.03 24.01
CA GLY A 277 -4.60 -42.40 25.38
C GLY A 277 -6.07 -42.15 25.71
N GLY A 278 -6.39 -42.15 27.02
CA GLY A 278 -7.75 -41.92 27.51
C GLY A 278 -8.29 -40.54 27.13
N LEU A 279 -7.47 -39.51 27.36
CA LEU A 279 -7.74 -38.08 27.14
C LEU A 279 -6.80 -37.44 26.10
N SER A 280 -5.93 -38.23 25.45
CA SER A 280 -4.90 -37.71 24.56
C SER A 280 -5.02 -38.26 23.14
N PHE A 281 -4.66 -37.41 22.18
CA PHE A 281 -4.64 -37.69 20.76
C PHE A 281 -3.47 -36.96 20.09
N GLU A 282 -3.16 -37.38 18.88
CA GLU A 282 -2.15 -36.83 17.99
C GLU A 282 -2.81 -36.51 16.66
N ILE A 283 -2.51 -35.32 16.12
CA ILE A 283 -2.94 -34.87 14.79
C ILE A 283 -1.72 -34.39 14.00
N CYS A 284 -1.58 -34.83 12.75
CA CYS A 284 -0.40 -34.51 11.94
C CYS A 284 -0.76 -33.94 10.56
N ALA A 285 0.13 -33.09 10.06
CA ALA A 285 0.11 -32.57 8.70
C ALA A 285 1.54 -32.51 8.14
N ASP A 286 1.66 -32.42 6.81
CA ASP A 286 2.94 -32.19 6.12
C ASP A 286 3.04 -30.71 5.73
N PHE A 287 4.00 -29.99 6.33
CA PHE A 287 4.19 -28.55 6.17
C PHE A 287 5.29 -28.23 5.15
N ASN A 288 5.09 -27.18 4.36
CA ASN A 288 6.01 -26.81 3.29
C ASN A 288 7.24 -26.05 3.79
N LEU A 289 7.07 -25.27 4.86
CA LEU A 289 8.07 -24.35 5.41
C LEU A 289 8.10 -24.47 6.94
N PRO A 290 9.23 -24.15 7.60
CA PRO A 290 9.22 -23.95 9.04
C PRO A 290 8.40 -22.71 9.41
N SER A 291 7.74 -22.78 10.57
CA SER A 291 7.17 -21.63 11.25
C SER A 291 8.22 -20.53 11.40
N ARG A 292 7.87 -19.29 11.08
CA ARG A 292 8.75 -18.14 11.35
C ARG A 292 8.73 -17.90 12.85
N ASP A 293 9.90 -17.86 13.49
CA ASP A 293 10.04 -17.61 14.94
C ASP A 293 9.16 -16.43 15.38
N SER A 294 8.17 -16.75 16.22
CA SER A 294 7.10 -15.84 16.61
C SER A 294 7.51 -14.90 17.74
N GLY A 295 8.61 -14.16 17.52
CA GLY A 295 8.91 -12.93 18.28
C GLY A 295 7.80 -11.89 18.11
N SER A 296 7.15 -11.89 16.94
CA SER A 296 5.77 -11.41 16.82
C SER A 296 4.83 -12.52 17.26
N LYS A 297 4.11 -12.29 18.38
CA LYS A 297 2.86 -12.99 18.66
C LYS A 297 1.87 -12.59 17.56
N SER A 298 1.92 -13.28 16.43
CA SER A 298 0.92 -13.16 15.38
C SER A 298 -0.43 -13.28 16.08
N ALA A 299 -1.30 -12.29 15.84
CA ALA A 299 -2.61 -12.26 16.46
C ALA A 299 -3.44 -13.40 15.85
N ALA A 300 -3.27 -14.61 16.40
CA ALA A 300 -4.24 -15.68 16.34
C ALA A 300 -5.59 -15.02 16.64
N MET A 301 -6.46 -15.06 15.64
CA MET A 301 -7.62 -14.19 15.54
C MET A 301 -8.43 -14.33 16.83
N ARG A 302 -8.49 -13.27 17.64
CA ARG A 302 -9.25 -13.26 18.90
C ARG A 302 -10.75 -13.27 18.59
N TYR A 303 -11.22 -14.45 18.22
CA TYR A 303 -12.63 -14.82 18.14
C TYR A 303 -12.86 -16.14 18.87
N SER A 304 -12.46 -16.15 20.14
CA SER A 304 -13.07 -17.02 21.14
C SER A 304 -13.04 -16.33 22.50
N GLU A 305 -14.22 -16.01 23.01
CA GLU A 305 -14.43 -15.64 24.42
C GLU A 305 -14.28 -16.88 25.34
N TYR A 306 -14.18 -18.08 24.75
CA TYR A 306 -13.89 -19.34 25.42
C TYR A 306 -12.41 -19.74 25.26
N GLY A 307 -11.62 -19.46 26.29
CA GLY A 307 -10.67 -20.42 26.88
C GLY A 307 -9.46 -20.96 26.09
N PHE A 308 -9.32 -20.76 24.79
CA PHE A 308 -8.13 -21.21 24.05
C PHE A 308 -6.96 -20.24 24.31
N GLU A 309 -6.04 -20.65 25.19
CA GLU A 309 -4.71 -20.03 25.26
C GLU A 309 -3.95 -20.27 23.94
N SER A 310 -2.90 -19.50 23.69
CA SER A 310 -2.10 -19.60 22.48
C SER A 310 -1.40 -20.95 22.39
N GLU A 311 -2.08 -21.94 21.83
CA GLU A 311 -1.55 -23.27 21.60
C GLU A 311 -0.33 -23.21 20.72
N ASN A 312 0.71 -23.97 21.09
CA ASN A 312 1.89 -24.02 20.26
C ASN A 312 1.60 -24.84 18.99
N TRP A 313 1.49 -24.11 17.88
CA TRP A 313 1.38 -24.62 16.51
C TRP A 313 2.68 -24.39 15.71
N GLN A 314 3.79 -24.07 16.39
CA GLN A 314 5.11 -24.03 15.74
C GLN A 314 5.46 -25.40 15.16
N HIS A 315 5.92 -25.40 13.92
CA HIS A 315 6.26 -26.59 13.16
C HIS A 315 7.52 -26.35 12.32
N GLU A 316 8.28 -27.40 12.06
CA GLU A 316 9.30 -27.41 11.01
C GLU A 316 8.67 -27.73 9.64
N ALA A 317 9.47 -27.73 8.57
CA ALA A 317 9.05 -28.30 7.30
C ALA A 317 8.96 -29.85 7.37
N GLY A 318 8.12 -30.43 6.54
CA GLY A 318 7.82 -31.86 6.50
C GLY A 318 6.66 -32.27 7.42
N ARG A 319 6.49 -33.58 7.59
CA ARG A 319 5.48 -34.19 8.47
C ARG A 319 5.73 -33.84 9.94
N GLN A 320 4.83 -33.08 10.53
CA GLN A 320 4.82 -32.71 11.95
C GLN A 320 3.53 -33.17 12.64
N CYS A 321 3.66 -33.62 13.88
CA CYS A 321 2.58 -34.17 14.69
C CYS A 321 2.42 -33.38 15.98
N PHE A 322 1.20 -32.97 16.30
CA PHE A 322 0.85 -32.26 17.52
C PHE A 322 0.12 -33.21 18.47
N THR A 323 0.79 -33.63 19.53
CA THR A 323 0.14 -34.31 20.66
C THR A 323 -0.66 -33.30 21.48
N ARG A 324 -1.91 -33.63 21.77
CA ARG A 324 -2.83 -32.84 22.58
C ARG A 324 -3.44 -33.72 23.66
N THR A 325 -3.60 -33.16 24.85
CA THR A 325 -4.25 -33.81 26.00
C THR A 325 -5.38 -32.90 26.46
N ILE A 326 -6.59 -33.44 26.54
CA ILE A 326 -7.77 -32.73 27.03
C ILE A 326 -7.66 -32.64 28.54
N ASP A 327 -7.69 -31.41 29.06
CA ASP A 327 -7.81 -31.08 30.47
C ASP A 327 -9.30 -31.05 30.86
N PRO A 328 -9.81 -32.00 31.67
CA PRO A 328 -11.22 -32.07 32.06
C PRO A 328 -11.68 -30.96 33.01
N GLU A 329 -10.77 -30.24 33.67
CA GLU A 329 -11.12 -29.10 34.53
C GLU A 329 -11.36 -27.85 33.68
N ARG A 330 -10.50 -27.62 32.68
CA ARG A 330 -10.61 -26.53 31.72
C ARG A 330 -11.76 -26.72 30.73
N TYR A 331 -11.93 -27.95 30.25
CA TYR A 331 -13.03 -28.35 29.38
C TYR A 331 -13.85 -29.39 30.14
N PRO A 332 -14.89 -29.00 30.89
CA PRO A 332 -15.75 -29.97 31.59
C PRO A 332 -16.75 -30.63 30.63
N PRO A 333 -17.24 -31.85 30.93
CA PRO A 333 -18.32 -32.47 30.18
C PRO A 333 -19.60 -31.63 30.22
N ILE A 334 -20.30 -31.56 29.09
CA ILE A 334 -21.59 -30.87 29.00
C ILE A 334 -22.61 -31.72 29.74
N LYS A 335 -23.06 -31.25 30.91
CA LYS A 335 -24.10 -31.92 31.69
C LYS A 335 -25.39 -32.00 30.86
N THR A 336 -25.81 -33.20 30.52
CA THR A 336 -27.20 -33.45 30.14
C THR A 336 -28.08 -33.05 31.33
N LEU A 337 -29.05 -32.16 31.09
CA LEU A 337 -30.04 -31.81 32.10
C LEU A 337 -30.92 -33.05 32.34
N SER A 338 -30.61 -33.80 33.40
CA SER A 338 -31.47 -34.88 33.91
C SER A 338 -32.83 -34.29 34.24
N ARG A 339 -33.85 -34.75 33.53
CA ARG A 339 -35.24 -34.26 33.62
C ARG A 339 -36.03 -35.03 34.66
#